data_AF-A0A167HT10-F1
#
_entry.id   AF-A0A167HT10-F1
#
_cell.length_a   1.000
_cell.length_b   1.000
_cell.length_c   1.000
_cell.angle_alpha   90.00
_cell.angle_beta   90.00
_cell.angle_gamma   90.00
#
_symmetry.space_group_name_H-M   'P 1'
#
loop_
_entity.id
_entity.type
_entity.pdbx_description
1 polymer ?
#
loop_
_entity_poly.entity_id
_entity_poly.type
_entity_poly.pdbx_seq_one_letter_code
_entity_poly.pdbx_strand_id
1 'polypeptide(L)'
;MLGASLNANAFVLKSSAASTVLKSKEIVSNRKAPAKNATASTKLNLSKKNQVTSLKTQTKPALNILENELVASENSFLLESNTASMALSSLDNQVSFRKGMYYGFAFMVILLNFVCFLLFEEKLYLYYSLTLLGFTAVFFFSDGIFVPSELLENNHLNNIIQSALLLLATLASTTFASKYLNLKDYSPKLMGLTHISLGITGLVLCFGWFLKNTSLITAANTILFAVLGVYFVAGILLFSKKNYPKFFVIAYSIPLLFAFDYFVLQNMGVSFLNTQSIHLKAAAIVEMLILTYSILYRMRAIKEEMQLRQTEMRIFLKRQEVVNSSTPAEMIKELYLENLIMQYDLDGFEIKLLQYISEGKDNHKIARKLKTTEKDIEELIVELYHKLEISEHIQDDYRMLDAQPDYIYN
;
A
#
# COMPACT_ATOMS: atom_id res chain seq x y z
N MET A 1 -26.49 23.03 35.09
CA MET A 1 -26.00 23.27 36.46
C MET A 1 -25.45 21.95 37.01
N LEU A 2 -24.31 21.99 37.72
CA LEU A 2 -23.77 20.96 38.62
C LEU A 2 -23.54 19.54 38.03
N GLY A 3 -22.35 18.94 38.01
CA GLY A 3 -21.02 19.36 38.47
C GLY A 3 -20.46 18.47 39.59
N ALA A 4 -19.46 17.64 39.26
CA ALA A 4 -18.47 16.97 40.13
C ALA A 4 -17.56 16.11 39.22
N SER A 5 -16.40 16.52 38.71
CA SER A 5 -15.13 16.78 39.41
C SER A 5 -14.84 15.83 40.59
N LEU A 6 -13.98 14.83 40.36
CA LEU A 6 -13.15 14.24 41.42
C LEU A 6 -11.74 14.03 40.86
N ASN A 7 -10.79 14.74 41.45
CA ASN A 7 -9.37 14.69 41.17
C ASN A 7 -8.68 13.98 42.34
N ALA A 8 -7.80 13.02 42.05
CA ALA A 8 -7.01 12.33 43.07
C ALA A 8 -5.57 12.14 42.59
N ASN A 9 -4.70 13.04 43.06
CA ASN A 9 -3.25 12.94 42.92
C ASN A 9 -2.69 11.77 43.75
N ALA A 10 -1.40 11.49 43.47
CA ALA A 10 -0.38 10.93 44.34
C ALA A 10 -0.13 9.41 44.29
N PHE A 11 0.94 9.05 43.57
CA PHE A 11 1.96 8.19 44.17
C PHE A 11 3.37 8.64 43.76
N VAL A 12 3.99 9.44 44.63
CA VAL A 12 5.43 9.73 44.60
C VAL A 12 6.05 8.91 45.74
N LEU A 13 7.01 8.05 45.42
CA LEU A 13 7.97 7.56 46.41
C LEU A 13 9.40 7.76 45.92
N LYS A 14 10.29 7.97 46.89
CA LYS A 14 11.58 8.65 46.77
C LYS A 14 12.62 7.88 47.58
N SER A 15 13.91 8.06 47.25
CA SER A 15 15.08 7.45 47.91
C SER A 15 15.28 5.95 47.62
N SER A 16 16.46 5.36 47.77
CA SER A 16 17.68 5.89 48.38
C SER A 16 18.96 5.56 47.59
N ALA A 17 19.90 6.50 47.69
CA ALA A 17 21.31 6.34 47.45
C ALA A 17 21.93 5.11 48.17
N ALA A 18 22.93 4.51 47.52
CA ALA A 18 24.00 3.75 48.15
C ALA A 18 25.27 3.88 47.28
N SER A 19 26.29 4.54 47.81
CA SER A 19 27.59 4.78 47.14
C SER A 19 28.73 4.22 47.98
N THR A 20 29.45 3.24 47.44
CA THR A 20 30.70 2.67 48.00
C THR A 20 31.50 2.15 46.80
N VAL A 21 32.62 2.70 46.33
CA VAL A 21 33.86 3.19 46.97
C VAL A 21 34.74 2.09 47.57
N LEU A 22 35.56 1.49 46.70
CA LEU A 22 36.92 1.01 46.96
C LEU A 22 37.74 1.40 45.71
N LYS A 23 38.60 2.43 45.75
CA LYS A 23 40.01 2.38 46.20
C LYS A 23 40.83 1.23 45.60
N SER A 24 42.05 1.41 45.07
CA SER A 24 42.80 2.60 44.63
C SER A 24 44.21 2.16 44.19
N LYS A 25 44.75 2.72 43.11
CA LYS A 25 46.21 2.94 43.02
C LYS A 25 46.56 4.14 42.12
N GLU A 26 46.77 5.27 42.80
CA GLU A 26 47.87 6.24 42.65
C GLU A 26 49.12 5.69 41.90
N ILE A 27 50.04 6.44 41.26
CA ILE A 27 50.42 7.88 41.24
C ILE A 27 51.30 8.11 39.96
N VAL A 28 51.54 9.30 39.37
CA VAL A 28 51.21 10.71 39.67
C VAL A 28 51.13 11.58 38.37
N SER A 29 50.64 12.81 38.54
CA SER A 29 50.57 13.94 37.59
C SER A 29 51.89 14.40 36.92
N ASN A 30 51.81 15.08 35.75
CA ASN A 30 52.02 16.54 35.75
C ASN A 30 51.36 17.30 34.57
N ARG A 31 51.20 18.60 34.80
CA ARG A 31 50.33 19.62 34.19
C ARG A 31 50.70 20.16 32.79
N LYS A 32 49.65 20.71 32.16
CA LYS A 32 49.57 21.96 31.36
C LYS A 32 50.22 22.03 29.96
N ALA A 33 49.35 22.07 28.96
CA ALA A 33 49.55 22.84 27.73
C ALA A 33 49.37 24.35 27.96
N PRO A 34 49.90 25.19 27.06
CA PRO A 34 49.15 26.33 26.54
C PRO A 34 49.09 26.33 25.00
N ALA A 35 48.07 26.97 24.44
CA ALA A 35 47.86 27.07 23.00
C ALA A 35 48.71 28.18 22.34
N LYS A 36 49.08 28.00 21.07
CA LYS A 36 48.80 28.98 19.99
C LYS A 36 49.18 28.50 18.58
N ASN A 37 48.37 28.96 17.64
CA ASN A 37 48.45 28.95 16.18
C ASN A 37 49.88 29.03 15.59
N ALA A 38 50.11 28.35 14.45
CA ALA A 38 50.39 29.01 13.18
C ALA A 38 50.42 28.04 11.98
N THR A 39 49.70 28.40 10.92
CA THR A 39 49.93 27.90 9.56
C THR A 39 51.29 28.37 9.03
N ALA A 40 52.14 27.45 8.58
CA ALA A 40 53.25 27.76 7.68
C ALA A 40 53.56 26.56 6.79
N SER A 41 53.28 26.68 5.49
CA SER A 41 53.55 25.65 4.51
C SER A 41 55.01 25.66 4.03
N THR A 42 55.56 24.46 3.91
CA THR A 42 56.40 24.01 2.79
C THR A 42 57.36 25.03 2.16
N LYS A 43 58.62 25.03 2.63
CA LYS A 43 59.85 25.01 1.80
C LYS A 43 61.11 25.05 2.68
N LEU A 44 61.79 23.91 2.83
CA LEU A 44 63.21 23.91 3.18
C LEU A 44 63.93 22.80 2.40
N ASN A 45 64.33 23.13 1.17
CA ASN A 45 65.39 22.40 0.50
C ASN A 45 66.69 22.65 1.26
N LEU A 46 67.31 21.61 1.84
CA LEU A 46 68.74 21.65 2.08
C LEU A 46 69.40 20.32 1.71
N SER A 47 70.21 20.38 0.67
CA SER A 47 71.06 19.29 0.22
C SER A 47 71.98 18.83 1.35
N LYS A 48 71.91 17.55 1.70
CA LYS A 48 72.99 16.81 2.39
C LYS A 48 73.37 15.58 1.57
N LYS A 49 73.89 15.82 0.36
CA LYS A 49 74.73 14.86 -0.36
C LYS A 49 76.18 15.34 -0.24
N ASN A 50 77.10 14.40 0.00
CA ASN A 50 78.55 14.60 0.23
C ASN A 50 78.97 15.04 1.64
N GLN A 51 78.95 14.10 2.61
CA GLN A 51 79.98 14.04 3.67
C GLN A 51 80.01 12.67 4.39
N VAL A 52 80.45 11.60 3.70
CA VAL A 52 80.92 10.36 4.35
C VAL A 52 82.10 9.79 3.56
N THR A 53 83.29 10.40 3.71
CA THR A 53 84.55 9.84 3.18
C THR A 53 85.75 10.16 4.07
N SER A 54 85.73 9.75 5.34
CA SER A 54 86.93 9.47 6.14
C SER A 54 86.58 9.10 7.59
N LEU A 55 86.64 7.80 7.92
CA LEU A 55 87.15 7.21 9.17
C LEU A 55 86.72 5.74 9.24
N LYS A 56 87.66 4.84 8.92
CA LYS A 56 87.52 3.42 9.23
C LYS A 56 87.92 3.17 10.69
N THR A 57 87.43 2.03 11.19
CA THR A 57 87.87 1.27 12.38
C THR A 57 87.34 1.68 13.77
N GLN A 58 86.82 0.66 14.46
CA GLN A 58 86.45 0.59 15.89
C GLN A 58 85.08 1.14 16.36
N THR A 59 83.96 0.61 15.85
CA THR A 59 82.68 0.46 16.60
C THR A 59 81.69 -0.54 15.96
N LYS A 60 82.20 -1.64 15.36
CA LYS A 60 81.36 -2.60 14.62
C LYS A 60 80.25 -3.33 15.41
N PRO A 61 80.37 -3.68 16.71
CA PRO A 61 79.27 -4.40 17.38
C PRO A 61 78.10 -3.48 17.75
N ALA A 62 78.37 -2.23 18.17
CA ALA A 62 77.33 -1.31 18.62
C ALA A 62 76.47 -0.76 17.48
N LEU A 63 77.07 -0.49 16.31
CA LEU A 63 76.34 -0.02 15.13
C LEU A 63 75.32 -1.06 14.65
N ASN A 64 75.75 -2.33 14.56
CA ASN A 64 74.89 -3.45 14.15
C ASN A 64 73.73 -3.72 15.13
N ILE A 65 73.90 -3.42 16.43
CA ILE A 65 72.82 -3.57 17.41
C ILE A 65 71.76 -2.49 17.21
N LEU A 66 72.16 -1.22 17.05
CA LEU A 66 71.23 -0.13 16.77
C LEU A 66 70.54 -0.29 15.41
N GLU A 67 71.26 -0.77 14.39
CA GLU A 67 70.70 -1.06 13.06
C GLU A 67 69.68 -2.22 13.13
N ASN A 68 69.97 -3.28 13.89
CA ASN A 68 69.00 -4.36 14.14
C ASN A 68 67.80 -3.92 14.99
N GLU A 69 67.96 -3.04 15.99
CA GLU A 69 66.84 -2.50 16.78
C GLU A 69 65.96 -1.56 15.95
N LEU A 70 66.55 -0.74 15.08
CA LEU A 70 65.81 0.08 14.11
C LEU A 70 65.04 -0.78 13.12
N VAL A 71 65.69 -1.80 12.53
CA VAL A 71 65.05 -2.75 11.60
C VAL A 71 63.98 -3.59 12.31
N ALA A 72 64.17 -3.99 13.57
CA ALA A 72 63.15 -4.68 14.35
C ALA A 72 61.96 -3.78 14.68
N SER A 73 62.21 -2.51 15.04
CA SER A 73 61.17 -1.50 15.26
C SER A 73 60.37 -1.22 13.99
N GLU A 74 61.05 -0.98 12.87
CA GLU A 74 60.44 -0.75 11.56
C GLU A 74 59.63 -1.97 11.10
N ASN A 75 60.18 -3.18 11.20
CA ASN A 75 59.44 -4.41 10.91
C ASN A 75 58.24 -4.62 11.84
N SER A 76 58.33 -4.27 13.12
CA SER A 76 57.19 -4.36 14.05
C SER A 76 56.08 -3.37 13.71
N PHE A 77 56.44 -2.14 13.35
CA PHE A 77 55.51 -1.10 12.89
C PHE A 77 54.88 -1.48 11.55
N LEU A 78 55.63 -2.07 10.61
CA LEU A 78 55.07 -2.58 9.36
C LEU A 78 54.18 -3.80 9.60
N LEU A 79 54.47 -4.68 10.56
CA LEU A 79 53.59 -5.79 10.94
C LEU A 79 52.28 -5.26 11.54
N GLU A 80 52.35 -4.23 12.39
CA GLU A 80 51.18 -3.59 13.00
C GLU A 80 50.35 -2.81 11.94
N SER A 81 51.00 -2.12 10.99
CA SER A 81 50.30 -1.47 9.88
C SER A 81 49.70 -2.47 8.87
N ASN A 82 50.34 -3.61 8.65
CA ASN A 82 49.84 -4.66 7.77
C ASN A 82 48.68 -5.42 8.42
N THR A 83 48.74 -5.70 9.72
CA THR A 83 47.60 -6.30 10.45
C THR A 83 46.43 -5.31 10.59
N ALA A 84 46.69 -4.03 10.82
CA ALA A 84 45.65 -2.99 10.83
C ALA A 84 44.98 -2.80 9.46
N SER A 85 45.75 -2.79 8.37
CA SER A 85 45.20 -2.69 7.00
C SER A 85 44.51 -3.98 6.54
N MET A 86 44.97 -5.16 6.96
CA MET A 86 44.25 -6.42 6.79
C MET A 86 42.92 -6.44 7.56
N ALA A 87 42.92 -5.97 8.82
CA ALA A 87 41.68 -5.84 9.60
C ALA A 87 40.70 -4.85 8.94
N LEU A 88 41.19 -3.68 8.50
CA LEU A 88 40.39 -2.66 7.82
C LEU A 88 39.80 -3.17 6.49
N SER A 89 40.59 -3.85 5.67
CA SER A 89 40.11 -4.46 4.42
C SER A 89 39.13 -5.62 4.65
N SER A 90 39.29 -6.40 5.73
CA SER A 90 38.31 -7.43 6.10
C SER A 90 36.95 -6.85 6.50
N LEU A 91 36.95 -5.71 7.20
CA LEU A 91 35.74 -4.97 7.57
C LEU A 91 35.07 -4.35 6.33
N ASP A 92 35.85 -3.75 5.44
CA ASP A 92 35.32 -3.13 4.20
C ASP A 92 34.74 -4.18 3.23
N ASN A 93 35.40 -5.34 3.12
CA ASN A 93 34.85 -6.51 2.42
C ASN A 93 33.52 -6.98 3.02
N GLN A 94 33.40 -7.03 4.36
CA GLN A 94 32.16 -7.43 5.04
C GLN A 94 31.03 -6.40 4.82
N VAL A 95 31.35 -5.10 4.86
CA VAL A 95 30.40 -4.02 4.55
C VAL A 95 29.93 -4.12 3.10
N SER A 96 30.85 -4.28 2.16
CA SER A 96 30.57 -4.41 0.72
C SER A 96 29.74 -5.65 0.40
N PHE A 97 30.05 -6.80 1.01
CA PHE A 97 29.24 -8.02 0.88
C PHE A 97 27.81 -7.82 1.39
N ARG A 98 27.64 -7.18 2.56
CA ARG A 98 26.31 -6.87 3.13
C ARG A 98 25.51 -5.89 2.26
N LYS A 99 26.16 -4.90 1.65
CA LYS A 99 25.54 -4.03 0.63
C LYS A 99 25.07 -4.86 -0.56
N GLY A 100 25.95 -5.69 -1.14
CA GLY A 100 25.64 -6.55 -2.29
C GLY A 100 24.45 -7.49 -2.03
N MET A 101 24.36 -8.10 -0.85
CA MET A 101 23.23 -8.96 -0.47
C MET A 101 21.89 -8.21 -0.45
N TYR A 102 21.86 -6.97 0.06
CA TYR A 102 20.66 -6.13 0.05
C TYR A 102 20.22 -5.80 -1.39
N TYR A 103 21.13 -5.34 -2.24
CA TYR A 103 20.79 -4.96 -3.63
C TYR A 103 20.42 -6.17 -4.49
N GLY A 104 21.07 -7.32 -4.30
CA GLY A 104 20.69 -8.58 -4.96
C GLY A 104 19.29 -9.04 -4.59
N PHE A 105 18.92 -8.96 -3.31
CA PHE A 105 17.56 -9.26 -2.85
C PHE A 105 16.54 -8.26 -3.41
N ALA A 106 16.81 -6.96 -3.31
CA ALA A 106 15.91 -5.92 -3.84
C ALA A 106 15.69 -6.09 -5.35
N PHE A 107 16.75 -6.37 -6.12
CA PHE A 107 16.67 -6.64 -7.55
C PHE A 107 15.88 -7.92 -7.87
N MET A 108 16.03 -8.98 -7.08
CA MET A 108 15.22 -10.19 -7.20
C MET A 108 13.72 -9.89 -6.99
N VAL A 109 13.36 -9.09 -5.98
CA VAL A 109 11.94 -8.71 -5.74
C VAL A 109 11.41 -7.76 -6.83
N ILE A 110 12.23 -6.86 -7.37
CA ILE A 110 11.89 -6.01 -8.53
C ILE A 110 11.57 -6.90 -9.74
N LEU A 111 12.46 -7.84 -10.10
CA LEU A 111 12.23 -8.76 -11.20
C LEU A 111 11.01 -9.66 -10.97
N LEU A 112 10.81 -10.17 -9.76
CA LEU A 112 9.64 -10.97 -9.40
C LEU A 112 8.35 -10.20 -9.66
N ASN A 113 8.25 -8.95 -9.18
CA ASN A 113 7.08 -8.11 -9.39
C ASN A 113 6.90 -7.72 -10.87
N PHE A 114 7.99 -7.49 -11.61
CA PHE A 114 7.93 -7.24 -13.05
C PHE A 114 7.44 -8.46 -13.84
N VAL A 115 7.87 -9.68 -13.50
CA VAL A 115 7.36 -10.93 -14.09
C VAL A 115 5.89 -11.15 -13.69
N CYS A 116 5.48 -10.86 -12.45
CA CYS A 116 4.07 -10.88 -12.06
C CYS A 116 3.22 -9.88 -12.84
N PHE A 117 3.74 -8.71 -13.22
CA PHE A 117 3.06 -7.79 -14.13
C PHE A 117 2.83 -8.43 -15.51
N LEU A 118 3.84 -9.09 -16.09
CA LEU A 118 3.71 -9.78 -17.38
C LEU A 118 2.75 -10.98 -17.32
N LEU A 119 2.73 -11.73 -16.21
CA LEU A 119 1.89 -12.93 -16.05
C LEU A 119 0.42 -12.63 -15.73
N PHE A 120 0.14 -11.55 -14.98
CA PHE A 120 -1.21 -11.21 -14.54
C PHE A 120 -1.84 -10.04 -15.29
N GLU A 121 -1.07 -9.32 -16.12
CA GLU A 121 -1.41 -8.05 -16.80
C GLU A 121 -1.89 -6.92 -15.84
N GLU A 122 -1.73 -7.13 -14.54
CA GLU A 122 -2.17 -6.22 -13.49
C GLU A 122 -1.16 -5.09 -13.29
N LYS A 123 -1.53 -3.91 -13.81
CA LYS A 123 -0.69 -2.68 -13.80
C LYS A 123 -0.17 -2.30 -12.40
N LEU A 124 -0.80 -2.77 -11.33
CA LEU A 124 -0.36 -2.52 -9.95
C LEU A 124 1.06 -3.05 -9.66
N TYR A 125 1.39 -4.23 -10.17
CA TYR A 125 2.73 -4.82 -10.02
C TYR A 125 3.80 -3.96 -10.70
N LEU A 126 3.50 -3.35 -11.84
CA LEU A 126 4.41 -2.45 -12.55
C LEU A 126 4.70 -1.17 -11.73
N TYR A 127 3.67 -0.52 -11.18
CA TYR A 127 3.87 0.66 -10.32
C TYR A 127 4.66 0.32 -9.05
N TYR A 128 4.45 -0.87 -8.49
CA TYR A 128 5.23 -1.33 -7.34
C TYR A 128 6.69 -1.62 -7.70
N SER A 129 6.94 -2.33 -8.81
CA SER A 129 8.29 -2.56 -9.34
C SER A 129 9.04 -1.25 -9.59
N LEU A 130 8.37 -0.23 -10.13
CA LEU A 130 8.96 1.10 -10.33
C LEU A 130 9.25 1.82 -9.00
N THR A 131 8.38 1.66 -8.00
CA THR A 131 8.58 2.20 -6.64
C THR A 131 9.81 1.58 -5.98
N LEU A 132 9.93 0.26 -6.03
CA LEU A 132 11.09 -0.47 -5.51
C LEU A 132 12.38 -0.08 -6.22
N LEU A 133 12.35 0.03 -7.55
CA LEU A 133 13.52 0.49 -8.34
C LEU A 133 13.94 1.91 -7.94
N GLY A 134 12.99 2.83 -7.76
CA GLY A 134 13.24 4.19 -7.29
C GLY A 134 13.93 4.24 -5.93
N PHE A 135 13.36 3.60 -4.89
CA PHE A 135 13.97 3.60 -3.56
C PHE A 135 15.30 2.82 -3.51
N THR A 136 15.43 1.74 -4.28
CA THR A 136 16.69 0.99 -4.40
C THR A 136 17.77 1.88 -5.02
N ALA A 137 17.45 2.68 -6.04
CA ALA A 137 18.38 3.65 -6.63
C ALA A 137 18.79 4.75 -5.63
N VAL A 138 17.84 5.27 -4.82
CA VAL A 138 18.15 6.24 -3.73
C VAL A 138 19.16 5.63 -2.75
N PHE A 139 18.93 4.40 -2.28
CA PHE A 139 19.88 3.74 -1.38
C PHE A 139 21.21 3.44 -2.04
N PHE A 140 21.21 2.96 -3.29
CA PHE A 140 22.43 2.62 -4.04
C PHE A 140 23.35 3.84 -4.22
N PHE A 141 22.75 5.00 -4.51
CA PHE A 141 23.45 6.27 -4.58
C PHE A 141 23.92 6.75 -3.20
N SER A 142 23.06 6.67 -2.18
CA SER A 142 23.39 7.01 -0.79
C SER A 142 24.51 6.14 -0.17
N ASP A 143 24.72 4.93 -0.68
CA ASP A 143 25.78 4.01 -0.25
C ASP A 143 27.15 4.30 -0.89
N GLY A 144 27.22 5.26 -1.83
CA GLY A 144 28.45 5.68 -2.51
C GLY A 144 28.98 4.70 -3.57
N ILE A 145 28.25 3.64 -3.91
CA ILE A 145 28.74 2.53 -4.76
C ILE A 145 29.11 2.99 -6.18
N PHE A 146 28.47 4.07 -6.66
CA PHE A 146 28.58 4.53 -8.04
C PHE A 146 29.01 5.99 -8.19
N VAL A 147 29.53 6.61 -7.13
CA VAL A 147 29.97 8.01 -7.16
C VAL A 147 31.43 8.03 -7.63
N PRO A 148 31.75 8.56 -8.84
CA PRO A 148 33.13 8.71 -9.27
C PRO A 148 33.87 9.66 -8.33
N SER A 149 35.18 9.47 -8.14
CA SER A 149 36.01 10.28 -7.23
C SER A 149 35.90 11.78 -7.48
N GLU A 150 35.72 12.19 -8.73
CA GLU A 150 35.54 13.58 -9.16
C GLU A 150 34.19 14.20 -8.72
N LEU A 151 33.15 13.38 -8.56
CA LEU A 151 31.83 13.84 -8.09
C LEU A 151 31.78 13.93 -6.56
N LEU A 152 32.68 13.20 -5.87
CA LEU A 152 32.78 13.13 -4.42
C LEU A 152 33.24 14.47 -3.78
N GLU A 153 34.01 15.29 -4.50
CA GLU A 153 34.45 16.61 -4.03
C GLU A 153 33.29 17.62 -3.92
N ASN A 154 32.20 17.42 -4.67
CA ASN A 154 31.04 18.32 -4.70
C ASN A 154 29.84 17.74 -3.93
N ASN A 155 29.96 17.71 -2.60
CA ASN A 155 28.89 17.31 -1.66
C ASN A 155 27.50 17.90 -2.00
N HIS A 156 27.46 19.13 -2.55
CA HIS A 156 26.21 19.78 -2.96
C HIS A 156 25.54 19.08 -4.16
N LEU A 157 26.30 18.68 -5.18
CA LEU A 157 25.78 17.96 -6.36
C LEU A 157 25.27 16.58 -5.97
N ASN A 158 26.01 15.89 -5.09
CA ASN A 158 25.60 14.60 -4.52
C ASN A 158 24.21 14.71 -3.86
N ASN A 159 24.02 15.69 -2.98
CA ASN A 159 22.74 15.91 -2.29
C ASN A 159 21.57 16.24 -3.25
N ILE A 160 21.82 17.02 -4.33
CA ILE A 160 20.79 17.28 -5.36
C ILE A 160 20.38 15.98 -6.05
N ILE A 161 21.34 15.19 -6.53
CA ILE A 161 21.08 13.96 -7.29
C ILE A 161 20.31 12.95 -6.42
N GLN A 162 20.71 12.78 -5.16
CA GLN A 162 20.00 11.94 -4.21
C GLN A 162 18.54 12.40 -4.00
N SER A 163 18.32 13.71 -3.87
CA SER A 163 16.98 14.28 -3.65
C SER A 163 16.11 14.23 -4.93
N ALA A 164 16.71 14.35 -6.11
CA ALA A 164 16.02 14.15 -7.39
C ALA A 164 15.61 12.68 -7.60
N LEU A 165 16.46 11.72 -7.22
CA LEU A 165 16.10 10.30 -7.18
C LEU A 165 14.99 10.04 -6.16
N LEU A 166 15.01 10.68 -4.99
CA LEU A 166 13.95 10.57 -3.98
C LEU A 166 12.62 11.17 -4.47
N LEU A 167 12.64 12.28 -5.21
CA LEU A 167 11.45 12.84 -5.87
C LEU A 167 10.85 11.82 -6.85
N LEU A 168 11.67 11.19 -7.69
CA LEU A 168 11.22 10.17 -8.65
C LEU A 168 10.68 8.90 -7.97
N ALA A 169 11.37 8.43 -6.91
CA ALA A 169 10.90 7.32 -6.08
C ALA A 169 9.55 7.65 -5.40
N THR A 170 9.38 8.88 -4.92
CA THR A 170 8.13 9.35 -4.30
C THR A 170 7.01 9.47 -5.34
N LEU A 171 7.28 9.92 -6.57
CA LEU A 171 6.32 9.92 -7.68
C LEU A 171 5.83 8.48 -8.01
N ALA A 172 6.75 7.51 -8.08
CA ALA A 172 6.38 6.11 -8.24
C ALA A 172 5.56 5.59 -7.05
N SER A 173 6.02 5.84 -5.82
CA SER A 173 5.36 5.39 -4.58
C SER A 173 3.95 5.95 -4.40
N THR A 174 3.74 7.22 -4.74
CA THR A 174 2.43 7.88 -4.61
C THR A 174 1.46 7.41 -5.68
N THR A 175 1.92 7.17 -6.92
CA THR A 175 1.08 6.57 -7.97
C THR A 175 0.73 5.11 -7.65
N PHE A 176 1.67 4.33 -7.09
CA PHE A 176 1.40 3.00 -6.54
C PHE A 176 0.37 3.06 -5.41
N ALA A 177 0.62 3.83 -4.34
CA ALA A 177 -0.25 3.91 -3.16
C ALA A 177 -1.67 4.40 -3.53
N SER A 178 -1.78 5.38 -4.42
CA SER A 178 -3.07 5.87 -4.93
C SER A 178 -3.88 4.77 -5.63
N LYS A 179 -3.23 3.93 -6.45
CA LYS A 179 -3.87 2.81 -7.14
C LYS A 179 -4.09 1.60 -6.25
N TYR A 180 -3.25 1.41 -5.23
CA TYR A 180 -3.38 0.34 -4.25
C TYR A 180 -4.57 0.58 -3.31
N LEU A 181 -4.65 1.77 -2.71
CA LEU A 181 -5.74 2.15 -1.81
C LEU A 181 -7.03 2.58 -2.54
N ASN A 182 -6.96 2.72 -3.87
CA ASN A 182 -8.06 3.19 -4.73
C ASN A 182 -8.59 4.60 -4.36
N LEU A 183 -7.66 5.54 -4.17
CA LEU A 183 -7.97 6.90 -3.67
C LEU A 183 -8.88 7.73 -4.56
N LYS A 184 -9.01 7.39 -5.85
CA LYS A 184 -9.87 8.12 -6.80
C LYS A 184 -11.32 8.14 -6.33
N ASP A 185 -11.77 7.04 -5.75
CA ASP A 185 -13.17 6.83 -5.36
C ASP A 185 -13.46 7.34 -3.93
N TYR A 186 -12.42 7.39 -3.07
CA TYR A 186 -12.58 7.76 -1.65
C TYR A 186 -12.12 9.18 -1.30
N SER A 187 -11.09 9.72 -1.97
CA SER A 187 -10.49 11.02 -1.62
C SER A 187 -9.75 11.69 -2.80
N PRO A 188 -10.46 12.06 -3.89
CA PRO A 188 -9.84 12.65 -5.09
C PRO A 188 -9.10 13.98 -4.79
N LYS A 189 -9.54 14.74 -3.78
CA LYS A 189 -8.85 15.97 -3.33
C LYS A 189 -7.40 15.72 -2.90
N LEU A 190 -7.10 14.55 -2.32
CA LEU A 190 -5.75 14.21 -1.87
C LEU A 190 -4.80 14.00 -3.06
N MET A 191 -5.30 13.42 -4.16
CA MET A 191 -4.51 13.24 -5.38
C MET A 191 -4.14 14.58 -6.02
N GLY A 192 -5.04 15.57 -6.00
CA GLY A 192 -4.73 16.93 -6.46
C GLY A 192 -3.65 17.60 -5.59
N LEU A 193 -3.82 17.55 -4.27
CA LEU A 193 -2.86 18.14 -3.32
C LEU A 193 -1.46 17.52 -3.43
N THR A 194 -1.35 16.20 -3.64
CA THR A 194 -0.05 15.51 -3.74
C THR A 194 0.68 15.84 -5.03
N HIS A 195 0.00 15.98 -6.18
CA HIS A 195 0.64 16.44 -7.42
C HIS A 195 1.13 17.89 -7.29
N ILE A 196 0.37 18.77 -6.65
CA ILE A 196 0.79 20.16 -6.37
C ILE A 196 2.02 20.17 -5.45
N SER A 197 2.01 19.40 -4.37
CA SER A 197 3.14 19.29 -3.43
C SER A 197 4.41 18.75 -4.09
N LEU A 198 4.29 17.74 -4.96
CA LEU A 198 5.43 17.21 -5.74
C LEU A 198 5.97 18.24 -6.76
N GLY A 199 5.09 18.99 -7.42
CA GLY A 199 5.48 20.10 -8.31
C GLY A 199 6.22 21.22 -7.59
N ILE A 200 5.71 21.64 -6.41
CA ILE A 200 6.38 22.61 -5.53
C ILE A 200 7.75 22.08 -5.10
N THR A 201 7.85 20.80 -4.74
CA THR A 201 9.11 20.18 -4.32
C THR A 201 10.14 20.16 -5.46
N GLY A 202 9.71 19.86 -6.69
CA GLY A 202 10.57 19.97 -7.88
C GLY A 202 11.09 21.39 -8.10
N LEU A 203 10.25 22.41 -7.95
CA LEU A 203 10.67 23.82 -8.00
C LEU A 203 11.68 24.16 -6.90
N VAL A 204 11.43 23.74 -5.65
CA VAL A 204 12.36 23.97 -4.53
C VAL A 204 13.72 23.31 -4.78
N LEU A 205 13.77 22.12 -5.38
CA LEU A 205 15.04 21.48 -5.76
C LEU A 205 15.78 22.25 -6.88
N CYS A 206 15.07 22.77 -7.88
CA CYS A 206 15.66 23.63 -8.90
C CYS A 206 16.25 24.92 -8.30
N PHE A 207 15.54 25.58 -7.37
CA PHE A 207 16.08 26.73 -6.63
C PHE A 207 17.25 26.34 -5.72
N GLY A 208 17.18 25.19 -5.04
CA GLY A 208 18.26 24.66 -4.21
C GLY A 208 19.55 24.40 -4.99
N TRP A 209 19.44 23.92 -6.24
CA TRP A 209 20.56 23.82 -7.17
C TRP A 209 21.13 25.20 -7.50
N PHE A 210 20.31 26.12 -8.01
CA PHE A 210 20.79 27.44 -8.47
C PHE A 210 21.42 28.27 -7.34
N LEU A 211 20.84 28.24 -6.14
CA LEU A 211 21.29 28.99 -4.96
C LEU A 211 22.39 28.29 -4.16
N LYS A 212 22.77 27.05 -4.52
CA LYS A 212 23.72 26.19 -3.78
C LYS A 212 23.41 26.06 -2.27
N ASN A 213 22.12 26.04 -1.92
CA ASN A 213 21.67 26.08 -0.53
C ASN A 213 21.18 24.69 -0.06
N THR A 214 21.94 24.07 0.85
CA THR A 214 21.63 22.74 1.41
C THR A 214 20.34 22.71 2.22
N SER A 215 19.99 23.78 2.92
CA SER A 215 18.76 23.83 3.74
C SER A 215 17.49 23.71 2.91
N LEU A 216 17.50 24.23 1.67
CA LEU A 216 16.37 24.06 0.73
C LEU A 216 16.23 22.59 0.28
N ILE A 217 17.35 21.89 0.10
CA ILE A 217 17.37 20.47 -0.26
C ILE A 217 16.82 19.62 0.90
N THR A 218 17.24 19.90 2.14
CA THR A 218 16.70 19.22 3.33
C THR A 218 15.20 19.50 3.49
N ALA A 219 14.75 20.74 3.29
CA ALA A 219 13.33 21.08 3.33
C ALA A 219 12.50 20.34 2.26
N ALA A 220 13.03 20.23 1.03
CA ALA A 220 12.41 19.43 -0.04
C ALA A 220 12.27 17.95 0.35
N ASN A 221 13.31 17.35 0.93
CA ASN A 221 13.26 15.96 1.39
C ASN A 221 12.23 15.76 2.51
N THR A 222 12.13 16.68 3.47
CA THR A 222 11.08 16.65 4.51
C THR A 222 9.68 16.69 3.92
N ILE A 223 9.45 17.48 2.85
CA ILE A 223 8.16 17.51 2.14
C ILE A 223 7.87 16.15 1.46
N LEU A 224 8.87 15.49 0.86
CA LEU A 224 8.69 14.16 0.26
C LEU A 224 8.29 13.10 1.31
N PHE A 225 8.96 13.07 2.47
CA PHE A 225 8.58 12.17 3.56
C PHE A 225 7.21 12.52 4.16
N ALA A 226 6.84 13.80 4.23
CA ALA A 226 5.49 14.22 4.63
C ALA A 226 4.42 13.72 3.63
N VAL A 227 4.68 13.76 2.32
CA VAL A 227 3.79 13.20 1.29
C VAL A 227 3.62 11.68 1.49
N LEU A 228 4.69 10.93 1.74
CA LEU A 228 4.60 9.50 2.07
C LEU A 228 3.78 9.25 3.35
N GLY A 229 3.99 10.06 4.39
CA GLY A 229 3.22 10.02 5.63
C GLY A 229 1.72 10.29 5.44
N VAL A 230 1.36 11.20 4.53
CA VAL A 230 -0.03 11.48 4.17
C VAL A 230 -0.71 10.26 3.51
N TYR A 231 0.00 9.52 2.65
CA TYR A 231 -0.52 8.26 2.08
C TYR A 231 -0.63 7.14 3.12
N PHE A 232 0.28 7.09 4.10
CA PHE A 232 0.19 6.17 5.24
C PHE A 232 -1.05 6.45 6.10
N VAL A 233 -1.32 7.71 6.45
CA VAL A 233 -2.53 8.13 7.17
C VAL A 233 -3.80 7.83 6.35
N ALA A 234 -3.77 8.04 5.02
CA ALA A 234 -4.89 7.65 4.15
C ALA A 234 -5.16 6.13 4.19
N GLY A 235 -4.10 5.31 4.30
CA GLY A 235 -4.21 3.86 4.53
C GLY A 235 -4.90 3.52 5.86
N ILE A 236 -4.54 4.21 6.95
CA ILE A 236 -5.17 4.05 8.28
C ILE A 236 -6.66 4.42 8.23
N LEU A 237 -7.01 5.54 7.58
CA LEU A 237 -8.42 5.96 7.45
C LEU A 237 -9.28 4.97 6.64
N LEU A 238 -8.68 4.18 5.76
CA LEU A 238 -9.36 3.12 4.99
C LEU A 238 -9.39 1.75 5.71
N PHE A 239 -8.69 1.59 6.83
CA PHE A 239 -8.53 0.32 7.56
C PHE A 239 -9.86 -0.31 7.98
N SER A 240 -10.86 0.52 8.31
CA SER A 240 -12.20 0.08 8.72
C SER A 240 -13.13 -0.26 7.53
N LYS A 241 -12.78 0.10 6.29
CA LYS A 241 -13.67 -0.05 5.12
C LYS A 241 -13.43 -1.33 4.31
N LYS A 242 -12.18 -1.77 4.17
CA LYS A 242 -11.79 -2.97 3.42
C LYS A 242 -10.63 -3.70 4.11
N ASN A 243 -10.40 -4.96 3.73
CA ASN A 243 -9.32 -5.76 4.32
C ASN A 243 -7.93 -5.53 3.69
N TYR A 244 -7.84 -5.22 2.39
CA TYR A 244 -6.54 -5.02 1.73
C TYR A 244 -5.72 -3.80 2.24
N PRO A 245 -6.29 -2.64 2.66
CA PRO A 245 -5.51 -1.53 3.21
C PRO A 245 -4.72 -1.88 4.48
N LYS A 246 -5.16 -2.91 5.22
CA LYS A 246 -4.55 -3.34 6.48
C LYS A 246 -3.10 -3.79 6.26
N PHE A 247 -2.86 -4.59 5.22
CA PHE A 247 -1.52 -5.05 4.84
C PHE A 247 -0.61 -3.91 4.39
N PHE A 248 -1.14 -2.90 3.70
CA PHE A 248 -0.38 -1.70 3.32
C PHE A 248 0.10 -0.92 4.55
N VAL A 249 -0.79 -0.67 5.52
CA VAL A 249 -0.42 0.01 6.78
C VAL A 249 0.61 -0.82 7.57
N ILE A 250 0.42 -2.13 7.70
CA ILE A 250 1.38 -3.00 8.41
C ILE A 250 2.76 -2.97 7.75
N ALA A 251 2.83 -3.05 6.41
CA ALA A 251 4.10 -2.99 5.69
C ALA A 251 4.82 -1.64 5.87
N TYR A 252 4.12 -0.51 5.72
CA TYR A 252 4.73 0.82 5.77
C TYR A 252 5.03 1.32 7.18
N SER A 253 4.44 0.75 8.24
CA SER A 253 4.60 1.24 9.62
C SER A 253 6.07 1.31 10.09
N ILE A 254 6.85 0.24 9.90
CA ILE A 254 8.24 0.16 10.37
C ILE A 254 9.21 0.94 9.47
N PRO A 255 9.21 0.77 8.13
CA PRO A 255 10.10 1.51 7.24
C PRO A 255 9.88 3.02 7.31
N LEU A 256 8.63 3.49 7.38
CA LEU A 256 8.32 4.91 7.41
C LEU A 256 8.74 5.56 8.73
N LEU A 257 8.63 4.84 9.86
CA LEU A 257 9.14 5.30 11.16
C LEU A 257 10.68 5.48 11.13
N PHE A 258 11.42 4.47 10.63
CA PHE A 258 12.87 4.57 10.50
C PHE A 258 13.31 5.60 9.46
N ALA A 259 12.59 5.75 8.35
CA ALA A 259 12.87 6.77 7.35
C ALA A 259 12.68 8.18 7.92
N PHE A 260 11.64 8.40 8.73
CA PHE A 260 11.40 9.69 9.38
C PHE A 260 12.46 10.03 10.44
N ASP A 261 12.86 9.07 11.28
CA ASP A 261 13.97 9.28 12.24
C ASP A 261 15.28 9.61 11.50
N TYR A 262 15.65 8.79 10.51
CA TYR A 262 16.92 8.91 9.79
C TYR A 262 17.01 10.16 8.90
N PHE A 263 15.98 10.47 8.10
CA PHE A 263 16.04 11.58 7.13
C PHE A 263 15.48 12.90 7.64
N VAL A 264 14.65 12.92 8.69
CA VAL A 264 14.04 14.16 9.21
C VAL A 264 14.60 14.49 10.59
N LEU A 265 14.42 13.62 11.59
CA LEU A 265 14.79 13.94 12.98
C LEU A 265 16.31 14.13 13.14
N GLN A 266 17.12 13.21 12.62
CA GLN A 266 18.59 13.31 12.71
C GLN A 266 19.13 14.57 11.98
N ASN A 267 18.55 14.93 10.83
CA ASN A 267 18.87 16.17 10.12
C ASN A 267 18.46 17.45 10.88
N MET A 268 17.52 17.35 11.81
CA MET A 268 17.15 18.42 12.76
C MET A 268 17.94 18.36 14.08
N GLY A 269 18.90 17.43 14.21
CA GLY A 269 19.69 17.23 15.44
C GLY A 269 18.98 16.46 16.56
N VAL A 270 17.83 15.84 16.27
CA VAL A 270 17.06 15.03 17.23
C VAL A 270 17.34 13.55 16.99
N SER A 271 17.97 12.89 17.96
CA SER A 271 18.17 11.43 17.95
C SER A 271 17.09 10.73 18.78
N PHE A 272 16.04 10.23 18.12
CA PHE A 272 14.94 9.53 18.80
C PHE A 272 15.17 8.02 18.85
N LEU A 273 15.39 7.37 17.70
CA LEU A 273 15.67 5.92 17.62
C LEU A 273 17.14 5.59 17.34
N ASN A 274 17.98 6.60 17.08
CA ASN A 274 19.37 6.44 16.64
C ASN A 274 19.48 5.50 15.42
N THR A 275 18.55 5.64 14.48
CA THR A 275 18.43 4.74 13.31
C THR A 275 19.69 4.79 12.47
N GLN A 276 20.18 3.61 12.08
CA GLN A 276 21.28 3.45 11.13
C GLN A 276 20.75 2.92 9.78
N SER A 277 21.51 3.14 8.70
CA SER A 277 21.21 2.65 7.34
C SER A 277 20.87 1.14 7.29
N ILE A 278 21.45 0.32 8.18
CA ILE A 278 21.13 -1.11 8.28
C ILE A 278 19.70 -1.39 8.75
N HIS A 279 19.17 -0.62 9.71
CA HIS A 279 17.80 -0.80 10.22
C HIS A 279 16.76 -0.44 9.16
N LEU A 280 17.03 0.63 8.41
CA LEU A 280 16.18 1.06 7.31
C LEU A 280 16.14 0.03 6.16
N LYS A 281 17.29 -0.54 5.78
CA LYS A 281 17.37 -1.62 4.77
C LYS A 281 16.71 -2.91 5.24
N ALA A 282 16.86 -3.29 6.49
CA ALA A 282 16.18 -4.45 7.07
C ALA A 282 14.66 -4.28 7.07
N ALA A 283 14.16 -3.10 7.45
CA ALA A 283 12.73 -2.79 7.38
C ALA A 283 12.22 -2.81 5.92
N ALA A 284 12.97 -2.25 4.97
CA ALA A 284 12.62 -2.28 3.55
C ALA A 284 12.55 -3.71 2.97
N ILE A 285 13.39 -4.65 3.40
CA ILE A 285 13.28 -6.07 3.02
C ILE A 285 11.94 -6.68 3.50
N VAL A 286 11.54 -6.38 4.74
CA VAL A 286 10.27 -6.87 5.29
C VAL A 286 9.07 -6.23 4.57
N GLU A 287 9.14 -4.92 4.29
CA GLU A 287 8.16 -4.19 3.48
C GLU A 287 8.00 -4.82 2.08
N MET A 288 9.12 -5.11 1.41
CA MET A 288 9.18 -5.74 0.08
C MET A 288 8.38 -7.05 0.03
N LEU A 289 8.56 -7.90 1.04
CA LEU A 289 7.86 -9.18 1.13
C LEU A 289 6.37 -9.01 1.45
N ILE A 290 6.03 -8.18 2.45
CA ILE A 290 4.63 -7.97 2.85
C ILE A 290 3.84 -7.31 1.73
N LEU A 291 4.38 -6.29 1.04
CA LEU A 291 3.68 -5.63 -0.06
C LEU A 291 3.54 -6.52 -1.30
N THR A 292 4.56 -7.31 -1.65
CA THR A 292 4.45 -8.28 -2.77
C THR A 292 3.29 -9.27 -2.51
N TYR A 293 3.19 -9.81 -1.30
CA TYR A 293 2.05 -10.66 -0.90
C TYR A 293 0.71 -9.88 -0.87
N SER A 294 0.73 -8.66 -0.34
CA SER A 294 -0.43 -7.77 -0.22
C SER A 294 -1.07 -7.42 -1.57
N ILE A 295 -0.26 -7.25 -2.62
CA ILE A 295 -0.71 -7.04 -3.99
C ILE A 295 -1.43 -8.29 -4.52
N LEU A 296 -0.86 -9.48 -4.31
CA LEU A 296 -1.48 -10.75 -4.69
C LEU A 296 -2.81 -10.98 -3.98
N TYR A 297 -2.87 -10.73 -2.66
CA TYR A 297 -4.10 -10.79 -1.87
C TYR A 297 -5.18 -9.84 -2.42
N ARG A 298 -4.81 -8.58 -2.68
CA ARG A 298 -5.73 -7.59 -3.26
C ARG A 298 -6.24 -7.99 -4.63
N MET A 299 -5.38 -8.50 -5.52
CA MET A 299 -5.78 -8.99 -6.84
C MET A 299 -6.82 -10.11 -6.72
N ARG A 300 -6.59 -11.08 -5.82
CA ARG A 300 -7.53 -12.19 -5.59
C ARG A 300 -8.89 -11.68 -5.12
N ALA A 301 -8.92 -10.84 -4.09
CA ALA A 301 -10.16 -10.28 -3.55
C ALA A 301 -10.95 -9.46 -4.60
N ILE A 302 -10.29 -8.69 -5.46
CA ILE A 302 -10.95 -7.95 -6.55
C ILE A 302 -11.51 -8.89 -7.62
N LYS A 303 -10.80 -9.97 -7.96
CA LYS A 303 -11.27 -10.98 -8.93
C LYS A 303 -12.49 -11.75 -8.39
N GLU A 304 -12.50 -12.09 -7.10
CA GLU A 304 -13.65 -12.68 -6.39
C GLU A 304 -14.86 -11.71 -6.36
N GLU A 305 -14.66 -10.44 -5.96
CA GLU A 305 -15.71 -9.38 -6.01
C GLU A 305 -16.29 -9.19 -7.43
N MET A 306 -15.51 -9.44 -8.48
CA MET A 306 -15.96 -9.31 -9.88
C MET A 306 -16.71 -10.56 -10.38
N GLN A 307 -16.26 -11.76 -10.01
CA GLN A 307 -16.96 -13.01 -10.33
C GLN A 307 -18.34 -13.10 -9.65
N LEU A 308 -18.45 -12.64 -8.40
CA LEU A 308 -19.72 -12.55 -7.69
C LEU A 308 -20.70 -11.61 -8.42
N ARG A 309 -20.27 -10.37 -8.73
CA ARG A 309 -21.11 -9.41 -9.47
C ARG A 309 -21.53 -9.89 -10.86
N GLN A 310 -20.67 -10.59 -11.59
CA GLN A 310 -21.05 -11.22 -12.87
C GLN A 310 -22.10 -12.32 -12.68
N THR A 311 -22.03 -13.07 -11.58
CA THR A 311 -22.98 -14.14 -11.27
C THR A 311 -24.35 -13.56 -10.85
N GLU A 312 -24.35 -12.53 -10.00
CA GLU A 312 -25.56 -11.76 -9.64
C GLU A 312 -26.25 -11.19 -10.89
N MET A 313 -25.48 -10.58 -11.80
CA MET A 313 -26.02 -10.03 -13.05
C MET A 313 -26.64 -11.12 -13.94
N ARG A 314 -26.02 -12.31 -14.08
CA ARG A 314 -26.64 -13.43 -14.82
C ARG A 314 -27.92 -13.92 -14.15
N ILE A 315 -27.96 -13.99 -12.82
CA ILE A 315 -29.18 -14.39 -12.09
C ILE A 315 -30.29 -13.36 -12.29
N PHE A 316 -29.97 -12.06 -12.24
CA PHE A 316 -30.93 -10.97 -12.52
C PHE A 316 -31.50 -11.06 -13.94
N LEU A 317 -30.64 -11.17 -14.96
CA LEU A 317 -31.06 -11.31 -16.35
C LEU A 317 -31.93 -12.56 -16.57
N LYS A 318 -31.56 -13.71 -15.98
CA LYS A 318 -32.37 -14.93 -16.08
C LYS A 318 -33.73 -14.81 -15.38
N ARG A 319 -33.83 -14.08 -14.26
CA ARG A 319 -35.12 -13.77 -13.61
C ARG A 319 -35.98 -12.88 -14.50
N GLN A 320 -35.40 -11.86 -15.12
CA GLN A 320 -36.10 -10.97 -16.03
C GLN A 320 -36.57 -11.72 -17.30
N GLU A 321 -35.74 -12.62 -17.84
CA GLU A 321 -36.11 -13.51 -18.94
C GLU A 321 -37.29 -14.40 -18.57
N VAL A 322 -37.26 -15.08 -17.41
CA VAL A 322 -38.40 -15.91 -16.96
C VAL A 322 -39.69 -15.09 -16.88
N VAL A 323 -39.66 -13.94 -16.19
CA VAL A 323 -40.82 -13.03 -16.03
C VAL A 323 -41.37 -12.51 -17.37
N ASN A 324 -40.49 -12.31 -18.36
CA ASN A 324 -40.85 -11.83 -19.70
C ASN A 324 -41.15 -12.96 -20.71
N SER A 325 -40.87 -14.22 -20.35
CA SER A 325 -41.09 -15.41 -21.17
C SER A 325 -42.39 -16.14 -20.85
N SER A 326 -42.90 -16.00 -19.61
CA SER A 326 -44.33 -16.15 -19.35
C SER A 326 -45.08 -15.17 -20.25
N THR A 327 -46.00 -15.62 -21.10
CA THR A 327 -46.73 -14.65 -21.92
C THR A 327 -47.53 -13.73 -20.98
N PRO A 328 -47.52 -12.40 -21.17
CA PRO A 328 -48.30 -11.50 -20.31
C PRO A 328 -49.78 -11.88 -20.24
N ALA A 329 -50.31 -12.46 -21.32
CA ALA A 329 -51.67 -12.99 -21.39
C ALA A 329 -51.90 -14.18 -20.43
N GLU A 330 -50.98 -15.15 -20.33
CA GLU A 330 -51.09 -16.27 -19.39
C GLU A 330 -50.99 -15.81 -17.94
N MET A 331 -50.04 -14.92 -17.60
CA MET A 331 -49.91 -14.40 -16.23
C MET A 331 -51.13 -13.58 -15.81
N ILE A 332 -51.67 -12.73 -16.70
CA ILE A 332 -52.92 -12.00 -16.46
C ILE A 332 -54.07 -12.99 -16.25
N LYS A 333 -54.19 -14.02 -17.11
CA LYS A 333 -55.24 -15.04 -17.00
C LYS A 333 -55.17 -15.82 -15.68
N GLU A 334 -53.98 -16.23 -15.26
CA GLU A 334 -53.76 -16.92 -13.98
C GLU A 334 -54.11 -16.03 -12.79
N LEU A 335 -53.68 -14.76 -12.79
CA LEU A 335 -53.99 -13.81 -11.72
C LEU A 335 -55.49 -13.46 -11.63
N TYR A 336 -56.17 -13.30 -12.78
CA TYR A 336 -57.62 -13.12 -12.83
C TYR A 336 -58.35 -14.36 -12.29
N LEU A 337 -57.90 -15.56 -12.68
CA LEU A 337 -58.48 -16.81 -12.20
C LEU A 337 -58.28 -16.99 -10.68
N GLU A 338 -57.07 -16.74 -10.17
CA GLU A 338 -56.76 -16.78 -8.73
C GLU A 338 -57.61 -15.79 -7.93
N ASN A 339 -57.79 -14.56 -8.43
CA ASN A 339 -58.64 -13.56 -7.78
C ASN A 339 -60.12 -14.01 -7.73
N LEU A 340 -60.68 -14.53 -8.82
CA LEU A 340 -62.06 -15.04 -8.84
C LEU A 340 -62.25 -16.22 -7.87
N ILE A 341 -61.26 -17.13 -7.77
CA ILE A 341 -61.30 -18.26 -6.83
C ILE A 341 -61.33 -17.77 -5.38
N MET A 342 -60.48 -16.79 -5.05
CA MET A 342 -60.34 -16.24 -3.70
C MET A 342 -61.49 -15.32 -3.28
N GLN A 343 -62.06 -14.54 -4.21
CA GLN A 343 -63.10 -13.56 -3.91
C GLN A 343 -64.49 -14.22 -3.72
N TYR A 344 -64.78 -15.29 -4.45
CA TYR A 344 -66.10 -15.94 -4.46
C TYR A 344 -66.13 -17.32 -3.77
N ASP A 345 -65.07 -17.69 -3.05
CA ASP A 345 -64.93 -18.97 -2.31
C ASP A 345 -65.35 -20.19 -3.15
N LEU A 346 -64.67 -20.35 -4.29
CA LEU A 346 -64.98 -21.41 -5.24
C LEU A 346 -64.51 -22.77 -4.74
N ASP A 347 -65.37 -23.79 -4.89
CA ASP A 347 -65.07 -25.14 -4.46
C ASP A 347 -64.12 -25.89 -5.42
N GLY A 348 -63.59 -27.03 -4.98
CA GLY A 348 -62.64 -27.83 -5.75
C GLY A 348 -63.17 -28.44 -7.07
N PHE A 349 -64.46 -28.30 -7.36
CA PHE A 349 -65.12 -28.68 -8.61
C PHE A 349 -65.35 -27.44 -9.49
N GLU A 350 -65.94 -26.39 -8.94
CA GLU A 350 -66.13 -25.07 -9.55
C GLU A 350 -64.82 -24.49 -10.11
N ILE A 351 -63.72 -24.58 -9.35
CA ILE A 351 -62.37 -24.17 -9.80
C ILE A 351 -61.98 -24.89 -11.11
N LYS A 352 -62.23 -26.20 -11.21
CA LYS A 352 -61.89 -27.01 -12.39
C LYS A 352 -62.82 -26.74 -13.57
N LEU A 353 -64.10 -26.47 -13.28
CA LEU A 353 -65.08 -26.06 -14.27
C LEU A 353 -64.68 -24.70 -14.87
N LEU A 354 -64.41 -23.69 -14.03
CA LEU A 354 -63.94 -22.37 -14.44
C LEU A 354 -62.63 -22.43 -15.22
N GLN A 355 -61.66 -23.26 -14.77
CA GLN A 355 -60.42 -23.48 -15.51
C GLN A 355 -60.69 -24.01 -16.92
N TYR A 356 -61.54 -25.04 -17.08
CA TYR A 356 -61.83 -25.62 -18.39
C TYR A 356 -62.63 -24.70 -19.31
N ILE A 357 -63.53 -23.87 -18.77
CA ILE A 357 -64.22 -22.80 -19.50
C ILE A 357 -63.19 -21.76 -19.99
N SER A 358 -62.27 -21.33 -19.11
CA SER A 358 -61.21 -20.37 -19.47
C SER A 358 -60.26 -20.90 -20.55
N GLU A 359 -60.11 -22.22 -20.66
CA GLU A 359 -59.33 -22.90 -21.70
C GLU A 359 -60.12 -23.11 -23.01
N GLY A 360 -61.35 -22.59 -23.12
CA GLY A 360 -62.18 -22.65 -24.33
C GLY A 360 -62.67 -24.07 -24.66
N LYS A 361 -62.89 -24.92 -23.64
CA LYS A 361 -63.38 -26.28 -23.85
C LYS A 361 -64.90 -26.31 -23.96
N ASP A 362 -65.35 -27.11 -24.92
CA ASP A 362 -66.75 -27.43 -25.20
C ASP A 362 -67.40 -28.26 -24.07
N ASN A 363 -68.70 -28.03 -23.81
CA ASN A 363 -69.46 -28.63 -22.70
C ASN A 363 -69.37 -30.16 -22.67
N HIS A 364 -69.53 -30.83 -23.83
CA HIS A 364 -69.39 -32.28 -23.94
C HIS A 364 -67.97 -32.77 -23.57
N LYS A 365 -66.92 -31.99 -23.88
CA LYS A 365 -65.53 -32.30 -23.47
C LYS A 365 -65.30 -32.07 -21.98
N ILE A 366 -65.97 -31.08 -21.38
CA ILE A 366 -65.93 -30.79 -19.94
C ILE A 366 -66.62 -31.93 -19.17
N ALA A 367 -67.84 -32.28 -19.56
CA ALA A 367 -68.63 -33.38 -18.98
C ALA A 367 -67.85 -34.69 -18.93
N ARG A 368 -67.23 -35.08 -20.06
CA ARG A 368 -66.37 -36.27 -20.15
C ARG A 368 -65.14 -36.22 -19.23
N LYS A 369 -64.56 -35.04 -18.98
CA LYS A 369 -63.40 -34.87 -18.07
C LYS A 369 -63.78 -34.85 -16.60
N LEU A 370 -64.92 -34.26 -16.27
CA LEU A 370 -65.44 -34.18 -14.90
C LEU A 370 -66.32 -35.38 -14.50
N LYS A 371 -66.51 -36.36 -15.41
CA LYS A 371 -67.29 -37.60 -15.22
C LYS A 371 -68.76 -37.36 -14.86
N THR A 372 -69.37 -36.38 -15.51
CA THR A 372 -70.76 -35.95 -15.31
C THR A 372 -71.46 -35.84 -16.67
N THR A 373 -72.77 -35.55 -16.72
CA THR A 373 -73.48 -35.37 -18.01
C THR A 373 -73.35 -33.93 -18.53
N GLU A 374 -73.62 -33.75 -19.82
CA GLU A 374 -73.56 -32.43 -20.47
C GLU A 374 -74.61 -31.46 -19.90
N LYS A 375 -75.81 -31.97 -19.59
CA LYS A 375 -76.89 -31.19 -18.95
C LYS A 375 -76.53 -30.75 -17.53
N ASP A 376 -75.89 -31.62 -16.74
CA ASP A 376 -75.43 -31.26 -15.40
C ASP A 376 -74.34 -30.18 -15.48
N ILE A 377 -73.47 -30.22 -16.49
CA ILE A 377 -72.48 -29.16 -16.74
C ILE A 377 -73.14 -27.82 -17.09
N GLU A 378 -74.19 -27.81 -17.92
CA GLU A 378 -74.93 -26.59 -18.22
C GLU A 378 -75.56 -25.96 -16.97
N GLU A 379 -76.20 -26.78 -16.12
CA GLU A 379 -76.78 -26.32 -14.85
C GLU A 379 -75.71 -25.77 -13.90
N LEU A 380 -74.57 -26.46 -13.76
CA LEU A 380 -73.43 -26.03 -12.92
C LEU A 380 -72.68 -24.80 -13.48
N ILE A 381 -72.69 -24.57 -14.80
CA ILE A 381 -72.15 -23.33 -15.40
C ILE A 381 -73.03 -22.14 -15.03
N VAL A 382 -74.35 -22.29 -15.06
CA VAL A 382 -75.29 -21.24 -14.68
C VAL A 382 -75.15 -20.90 -13.19
N GLU A 383 -75.05 -21.91 -12.32
CA GLU A 383 -74.80 -21.71 -10.88
C GLU A 383 -73.46 -21.01 -10.62
N LEU A 384 -72.38 -21.42 -11.30
CA LEU A 384 -71.06 -20.80 -11.22
C LEU A 384 -71.09 -19.32 -11.67
N TYR A 385 -71.74 -18.99 -12.78
CA TYR A 385 -71.85 -17.60 -13.24
C TYR A 385 -72.73 -16.73 -12.32
N HIS A 386 -73.76 -17.31 -11.70
CA HIS A 386 -74.56 -16.63 -10.68
C HIS A 386 -73.73 -16.39 -9.40
N LYS A 387 -72.92 -17.37 -8.98
CA LYS A 387 -72.03 -17.26 -7.81
C LYS A 387 -70.91 -16.23 -7.99
N LEU A 388 -70.44 -16.07 -9.24
CA LEU A 388 -69.44 -15.05 -9.63
C LEU A 388 -70.05 -13.65 -9.88
N GLU A 389 -71.35 -13.44 -9.62
CA GLU A 389 -72.11 -12.21 -9.90
C GLU A 389 -72.10 -11.76 -11.39
N ILE A 390 -71.62 -12.62 -12.29
CA ILE A 390 -71.55 -12.39 -13.74
C ILE A 390 -72.96 -12.24 -14.34
N SER A 391 -73.99 -12.81 -13.71
CA SER A 391 -75.39 -12.70 -14.12
C SER A 391 -75.90 -11.27 -14.21
N GLU A 392 -75.51 -10.36 -13.30
CA GLU A 392 -75.98 -8.97 -13.33
C GLU A 392 -75.33 -8.19 -14.48
N HIS A 393 -74.02 -8.37 -14.70
CA HIS A 393 -73.30 -7.79 -15.83
C HIS A 393 -73.73 -8.34 -17.19
N ILE A 394 -74.02 -9.64 -17.32
CA ILE A 394 -74.56 -10.22 -18.56
C ILE A 394 -76.00 -9.74 -18.80
N GLN A 395 -76.85 -9.65 -17.76
CA GLN A 395 -78.18 -9.09 -17.94
C GLN A 395 -78.16 -7.61 -18.33
N ASP A 396 -77.23 -6.81 -17.80
CA ASP A 396 -77.11 -5.42 -18.21
C ASP A 396 -76.52 -5.26 -19.63
N ASP A 397 -75.56 -6.08 -20.07
CA ASP A 397 -75.11 -6.09 -21.46
C ASP A 397 -76.22 -6.53 -22.44
N TYR A 398 -77.01 -7.56 -22.10
CA TYR A 398 -78.19 -7.95 -22.89
C TYR A 398 -79.26 -6.85 -22.90
N ARG A 399 -79.51 -6.18 -21.78
CA ARG A 399 -80.44 -5.04 -21.70
C ARG A 399 -79.92 -3.82 -22.47
N MET A 400 -78.59 -3.61 -22.55
CA MET A 400 -78.01 -2.56 -23.39
C MET A 400 -78.10 -2.90 -24.88
N LEU A 401 -78.06 -4.17 -25.26
CA LEU A 401 -78.33 -4.64 -26.64
C LEU A 401 -79.81 -4.44 -27.01
N ASP A 402 -80.74 -4.90 -26.17
CA ASP A 402 -82.20 -4.71 -26.39
C ASP A 402 -82.64 -3.24 -26.28
N ALA A 403 -81.87 -2.38 -25.60
CA ALA A 403 -82.14 -0.95 -25.49
C ALA A 403 -81.46 -0.09 -26.57
N GLN A 404 -80.76 -0.69 -27.55
CA GLN A 404 -80.37 0.05 -28.75
C GLN A 404 -81.62 0.33 -29.59
N PRO A 405 -81.94 1.60 -29.90
CA PRO A 405 -83.03 1.89 -30.84
C PRO A 405 -82.68 1.31 -32.24
N ASP A 406 -83.65 0.61 -32.83
CA ASP A 406 -83.59 0.06 -34.19
C ASP A 406 -83.37 1.17 -35.24
N TYR A 407 -82.11 1.53 -35.47
CA TYR A 407 -81.71 2.53 -36.48
C TYR A 407 -81.38 1.91 -37.84
N ILE A 408 -82.09 0.85 -38.24
CA ILE A 408 -82.03 0.29 -39.61
C ILE A 408 -83.45 -0.05 -40.10
N TYR A 409 -83.90 0.63 -41.17
CA TYR A 409 -85.21 0.61 -41.85
C TYR A 409 -86.40 1.25 -41.09
N ASN A 410 -86.65 2.56 -41.23
CA ASN A 410 -86.97 3.26 -42.50
C ASN A 410 -86.58 4.74 -42.48
#